data_AF-A0A933N1Q1-F1
#
_entry.id   AF-A0A933N1Q1-F1
#
_cell.length_a   1.000
_cell.length_b   1.000
_cell.length_c   1.000
_cell.angle_alpha   90.00
_cell.angle_beta   90.00
_cell.angle_gamma   90.00
#
_symmetry.space_group_name_H-M   'P 1'
#
loop_
_entity.id
_entity.type
_entity.pdbx_description
1 polymer ?
#
loop_
_entity_poly.entity_id
_entity_poly.type
_entity_poly.pdbx_seq_one_letter_code
_entity_poly.pdbx_strand_id
1 'polypeptide(L)'
;MKKLIAAALLVNLSGIVSASEIERLKTTGLAPITLEAIKGSGMSLPELLPLTGNKGINVVITNTNVNNGSSSVNTNVNVNNSAVNSPGNDNISVAVNNTNTNNTASAVNTHVNVHNTGVNSPGNDNINVGVNNNSAHNALSNANTDVNVHNANGNSPGNDNIGVAVNNNSANNGIAHADTDVNVANTDNNAFTDDNINVNIGNANTGNAISDADVNVTVNGTNANAGKAGVYKSPVIYRFKSHAQQAMNKALNNLNNMKNVQVLSKKITECSGSGFSFEVRFRSTMVLRTHAAQESFYCASKAEEVMYRKVGEFQNLKRQIVSAEITNSGFNYSYIIAYFPAK
;
A
#
# COMPACT_ATOMS: atom_id res chain seq x y z
N MET A 1 15.33 -44.73 16.38
CA MET A 1 15.29 -43.99 15.10
C MET A 1 13.90 -44.09 14.48
N LYS A 2 13.04 -43.11 14.75
CA LYS A 2 11.78 -42.89 14.02
C LYS A 2 11.70 -41.39 13.77
N LYS A 3 11.73 -41.01 12.49
CA LYS A 3 11.56 -39.62 12.02
C LYS A 3 10.16 -39.15 12.40
N LEU A 4 10.05 -38.01 13.06
CA LEU A 4 8.78 -37.29 13.22
C LEU A 4 8.79 -36.13 12.23
N ILE A 5 7.87 -36.19 11.28
CA ILE A 5 7.62 -35.17 10.27
C ILE A 5 6.96 -33.98 10.99
N ALA A 6 7.59 -32.81 10.93
CA ALA A 6 7.02 -31.57 11.44
C ALA A 6 5.83 -31.17 10.56
N ALA A 7 4.61 -31.31 11.08
CA ALA A 7 3.42 -30.76 10.48
C ALA A 7 3.41 -29.24 10.70
N ALA A 8 3.27 -28.47 9.62
CA ALA A 8 3.08 -27.04 9.66
C ALA A 8 1.79 -26.72 10.43
N LEU A 9 1.93 -26.10 11.60
CA LEU A 9 0.81 -25.60 12.38
C LEU A 9 0.42 -24.24 11.80
N LEU A 10 -0.66 -24.21 11.03
CA LEU A 10 -1.34 -22.99 10.60
C LEU A 10 -2.02 -22.40 11.84
N VAL A 11 -1.40 -21.41 12.48
CA VAL A 11 -1.98 -20.79 13.66
C VAL A 11 -2.83 -19.59 13.23
N ASN A 12 -4.12 -19.84 12.98
CA ASN A 12 -5.15 -18.81 13.06
C ASN A 12 -5.43 -18.56 14.55
N LEU A 13 -4.75 -17.58 15.16
CA LEU A 13 -5.09 -17.13 16.51
C LEU A 13 -6.30 -16.19 16.45
N SER A 14 -7.51 -16.76 16.51
CA SER A 14 -8.73 -16.02 16.83
C SER A 14 -8.93 -16.01 18.34
N GLY A 15 -8.75 -14.87 19.00
CA GLY A 15 -9.20 -14.68 20.38
C GLY A 15 -10.68 -14.31 20.38
N ILE A 16 -11.56 -15.22 20.84
CA ILE A 16 -12.95 -14.90 21.18
C ILE A 16 -13.04 -14.87 22.71
N VAL A 17 -13.21 -13.69 23.30
CA VAL A 17 -13.54 -13.58 24.73
C VAL A 17 -15.05 -13.74 24.87
N SER A 18 -15.49 -14.79 25.56
CA SER A 18 -16.90 -15.10 25.75
C SER A 18 -17.53 -14.21 26.85
N ALA A 19 -18.82 -13.88 26.72
CA ALA A 19 -19.56 -13.06 27.70
C ALA A 19 -19.54 -13.64 29.14
N SER A 20 -19.35 -14.95 29.28
CA SER A 20 -19.22 -15.63 30.59
C SER A 20 -17.89 -15.35 31.31
N GLU A 21 -16.82 -15.00 30.60
CA GLU A 21 -15.55 -14.57 31.23
C GLU A 21 -15.59 -13.12 31.70
N ILE A 22 -16.43 -12.29 31.09
CA ILE A 22 -16.67 -10.89 31.49
C ILE A 22 -17.46 -10.79 32.79
N GLU A 23 -18.36 -11.74 33.07
CA GLU A 23 -19.16 -11.74 34.30
C GLU A 23 -18.31 -11.99 35.58
N ARG A 24 -17.20 -12.73 35.47
CA ARG A 24 -16.22 -12.89 36.56
C ARG A 24 -15.38 -11.65 36.82
N LEU A 25 -15.28 -10.71 35.87
CA LEU A 25 -14.52 -9.46 35.98
C LEU A 25 -15.37 -8.28 36.50
N LYS A 26 -16.71 -8.40 36.54
CA LYS A 26 -17.62 -7.38 37.08
C LYS A 26 -17.52 -7.20 38.60
N THR A 27 -16.96 -8.17 39.34
CA THR A 27 -16.87 -8.13 40.81
C THR A 27 -15.68 -7.33 41.36
N THR A 28 -14.77 -6.83 40.52
CA THR A 28 -13.53 -6.19 41.01
C THR A 28 -13.45 -4.67 40.81
N GLY A 29 -14.45 -4.03 40.18
CA GLY A 29 -14.55 -2.56 40.12
C GLY A 29 -13.42 -1.82 39.37
N LEU A 30 -12.41 -2.52 38.85
CA LEU A 30 -11.28 -1.96 38.09
C LEU A 30 -10.74 -3.04 37.13
N ALA A 31 -10.79 -2.78 35.81
CA ALA A 31 -9.69 -2.99 34.87
C ALA A 31 -10.14 -2.75 33.41
N PRO A 32 -9.41 -1.96 32.60
CA PRO A 32 -9.52 -2.04 31.15
C PRO A 32 -9.06 -3.44 30.70
N ILE A 33 -9.82 -4.10 29.82
CA ILE A 33 -9.34 -5.29 29.12
C ILE A 33 -8.32 -4.80 28.10
N THR A 34 -7.03 -4.79 28.45
CA THR A 34 -5.94 -4.62 27.49
C THR A 34 -5.71 -5.98 26.82
N LEU A 35 -6.22 -6.16 25.60
CA LEU A 35 -5.80 -7.27 24.75
C LEU A 35 -4.47 -6.86 24.09
N GLU A 36 -3.33 -7.29 24.62
CA GLU A 36 -2.08 -7.31 23.84
C GLU A 36 -2.23 -8.41 22.77
N ALA A 37 -2.66 -8.03 21.57
CA ALA A 37 -2.68 -8.93 20.42
C ALA A 37 -1.23 -9.24 20.01
N ILE A 38 -0.76 -10.42 20.43
CA ILE A 38 0.23 -11.32 19.81
C ILE A 38 1.25 -10.61 18.91
N LYS A 39 2.48 -10.45 19.40
CA LYS A 39 3.66 -10.18 18.55
C LYS A 39 3.75 -11.28 17.48
N GLY A 40 3.55 -10.93 16.22
CA GLY A 40 3.94 -11.77 15.08
C GLY A 40 5.38 -12.23 15.28
N SER A 41 5.60 -13.54 15.22
CA SER A 41 6.83 -14.23 15.62
C SER A 41 8.14 -13.54 15.18
N GLY A 42 8.73 -12.76 16.07
CA GLY A 42 10.11 -12.28 15.98
C GLY A 42 11.12 -13.38 16.33
N MET A 43 11.06 -14.52 15.63
CA MET A 43 12.08 -15.56 15.74
C MET A 43 13.29 -15.15 14.91
N SER A 44 14.30 -14.59 15.56
CA SER A 44 15.67 -14.62 15.05
C SER A 44 16.23 -16.03 15.26
N LEU A 45 16.47 -16.82 14.19
CA LEU A 45 17.58 -17.78 14.04
C LEU A 45 17.52 -18.46 12.63
N PRO A 46 18.63 -19.02 12.11
CA PRO A 46 18.96 -19.06 10.68
C PRO A 46 18.27 -20.18 9.89
N GLU A 47 18.07 -19.92 8.60
CA GLU A 47 17.69 -20.88 7.55
C GLU A 47 16.46 -21.76 7.83
N LEU A 48 15.26 -21.17 7.69
CA LEU A 48 14.04 -21.93 7.41
C LEU A 48 13.44 -21.45 6.09
N LEU A 49 13.10 -22.44 5.26
CA LEU A 49 12.43 -22.29 3.97
C LEU A 49 11.29 -21.26 4.02
N PRO A 50 11.06 -20.45 2.97
CA PRO A 50 10.02 -19.43 2.97
C PRO A 50 8.66 -20.08 3.19
N LEU A 51 8.06 -19.81 4.36
CA LEU A 51 6.66 -20.11 4.64
C LEU A 51 5.83 -19.17 3.76
N THR A 52 5.45 -19.64 2.57
CA THR A 52 4.53 -18.96 1.67
C THR A 52 3.12 -19.12 2.21
N GLY A 53 2.63 -18.11 2.94
CA GLY A 53 1.27 -18.08 3.45
C GLY A 53 0.89 -16.67 3.87
N ASN A 54 -0.34 -16.25 3.53
CA ASN A 54 -0.89 -14.97 3.98
C ASN A 54 -0.88 -14.92 5.51
N LYS A 55 -0.29 -13.86 6.07
CA LYS A 55 -0.29 -13.61 7.51
C LYS A 55 -1.32 -12.53 7.78
N GLY A 56 -2.10 -12.70 8.83
CA GLY A 56 -3.09 -11.69 9.16
C GLY A 56 -3.52 -11.74 10.62
N ILE A 57 -3.87 -10.56 11.13
CA ILE A 57 -4.38 -10.37 12.48
C ILE A 57 -5.83 -9.93 12.35
N ASN A 58 -6.74 -10.62 13.03
CA ASN A 58 -8.15 -10.23 13.11
C ASN A 58 -8.56 -10.05 14.57
N VAL A 59 -8.98 -8.84 14.94
CA VAL A 59 -9.45 -8.48 16.28
C VAL A 59 -10.90 -8.02 16.20
N VAL A 60 -11.78 -8.65 16.98
CA VAL A 60 -13.19 -8.25 17.08
C VAL A 60 -13.56 -8.06 18.54
N ILE A 61 -14.01 -6.86 18.89
CA ILE A 61 -14.50 -6.52 20.24
C ILE A 61 -15.94 -6.05 20.14
N THR A 62 -16.81 -6.60 21.00
CA THR A 62 -18.19 -6.15 21.13
C THR A 62 -18.51 -5.93 22.60
N ASN A 63 -18.80 -4.69 22.98
CA ASN A 63 -19.23 -4.36 24.33
C ASN A 63 -20.67 -3.86 24.32
N THR A 64 -21.48 -4.40 25.21
CA THR A 64 -22.86 -3.96 25.42
C THR A 64 -23.05 -3.64 26.89
N ASN A 65 -23.43 -2.39 27.18
CA ASN A 65 -23.83 -1.96 28.51
C ASN A 65 -25.26 -1.42 28.46
N VAL A 66 -26.11 -1.95 29.32
CA VAL A 66 -27.49 -1.50 29.48
C VAL A 66 -27.72 -1.30 30.97
N ASN A 67 -27.86 -0.04 31.39
CA ASN A 67 -28.11 0.27 32.79
C ASN A 67 -29.10 1.43 32.97
N ASN A 68 -29.71 1.53 34.15
CA ASN A 68 -30.65 2.62 34.46
C ASN A 68 -29.98 3.85 35.10
N GLY A 69 -28.65 3.87 35.19
CA GLY A 69 -27.86 4.91 35.84
C GLY A 69 -26.87 5.58 34.88
N SER A 70 -25.82 6.19 35.43
CA SER A 70 -24.72 6.69 34.60
C SER A 70 -23.73 5.56 34.30
N SER A 71 -23.25 5.45 33.07
CA SER A 71 -22.34 4.37 32.67
C SER A 71 -21.38 4.79 31.57
N SER A 72 -20.18 4.21 31.55
CA SER A 72 -19.21 4.42 30.48
C SER A 72 -18.72 3.10 29.92
N VAL A 73 -18.55 3.02 28.61
CA VAL A 73 -17.85 1.94 27.92
C VAL A 73 -16.56 2.50 27.34
N ASN A 74 -15.41 1.98 27.77
CA ASN A 74 -14.10 2.38 27.25
C ASN A 74 -13.41 1.16 26.62
N THR A 75 -13.02 1.27 25.36
CA THR A 75 -12.32 0.21 24.62
C THR A 75 -11.01 0.73 24.07
N ASN A 76 -9.92 -0.01 24.30
CA ASN A 76 -8.61 0.29 23.72
C ASN A 76 -8.08 -0.95 22.99
N VAL A 77 -7.74 -0.79 21.71
CA VAL A 77 -7.16 -1.85 20.88
C VAL A 77 -5.83 -1.37 20.33
N ASN A 78 -4.79 -2.18 20.53
CA ASN A 78 -3.49 -1.93 19.94
C ASN A 78 -3.03 -3.17 19.18
N VAL A 79 -2.81 -3.05 17.87
CA VAL A 79 -2.32 -4.12 17.01
C VAL A 79 -1.02 -3.68 16.36
N ASN A 80 0.05 -4.45 16.61
CA ASN A 80 1.35 -4.22 15.99
C ASN A 80 1.76 -5.46 15.22
N ASN A 81 1.78 -5.36 13.88
CA ASN A 81 2.32 -6.41 13.02
C ASN A 81 3.67 -5.95 12.46
N SER A 82 4.69 -6.78 12.64
CA SER A 82 6.02 -6.54 12.09
C SER A 82 6.47 -7.77 11.33
N ALA A 83 6.45 -7.68 10.00
CA ALA A 83 6.94 -8.73 9.12
C ALA A 83 8.24 -8.27 8.45
N VAL A 84 9.28 -9.09 8.58
CA VAL A 84 10.58 -8.83 7.95
C VAL A 84 10.86 -9.97 6.97
N ASN A 85 11.08 -9.64 5.70
CA ASN A 85 11.45 -10.57 4.63
C ASN A 85 10.47 -11.76 4.46
N SER A 86 9.17 -11.56 4.66
CA SER A 86 8.17 -12.62 4.54
C SER A 86 7.41 -12.45 3.21
N PRO A 87 7.59 -13.33 2.21
CA PRO A 87 6.76 -13.27 1.01
C PRO A 87 5.30 -13.59 1.38
N GLY A 88 4.37 -12.71 1.00
CA GLY A 88 2.94 -12.83 1.32
C GLY A 88 2.32 -11.49 1.72
N ASN A 89 0.99 -11.43 1.75
CA ASN A 89 0.23 -10.25 2.16
C ASN A 89 0.09 -10.21 3.69
N ASP A 90 0.34 -9.05 4.31
CA ASP A 90 0.00 -8.78 5.71
C ASP A 90 -1.37 -8.10 5.78
N ASN A 91 -2.38 -8.83 6.25
CA ASN A 91 -3.75 -8.30 6.37
C ASN A 91 -4.13 -8.10 7.85
N ILE A 92 -4.42 -6.86 8.25
CA ILE A 92 -4.92 -6.55 9.58
C ILE A 92 -6.38 -6.12 9.50
N SER A 93 -7.23 -6.73 10.33
CA SER A 93 -8.63 -6.36 10.47
C SER A 93 -8.94 -6.11 11.95
N VAL A 94 -9.45 -4.92 12.29
CA VAL A 94 -9.91 -4.59 13.63
C VAL A 94 -11.35 -4.10 13.55
N ALA A 95 -12.25 -4.73 14.30
CA ALA A 95 -13.63 -4.31 14.43
C ALA A 95 -13.99 -4.10 15.90
N VAL A 96 -14.40 -2.88 16.28
CA VAL A 96 -14.90 -2.54 17.62
C VAL A 96 -16.35 -2.10 17.51
N ASN A 97 -17.22 -2.73 18.26
CA ASN A 97 -18.63 -2.36 18.33
C ASN A 97 -19.04 -2.15 19.79
N ASN A 98 -19.25 -0.91 20.18
CA ASN A 98 -19.67 -0.55 21.53
C ASN A 98 -21.10 -0.04 21.50
N THR A 99 -21.95 -0.61 22.33
CA THR A 99 -23.31 -0.12 22.56
C THR A 99 -23.48 0.17 24.04
N ASN A 100 -23.84 1.41 24.34
CA ASN A 100 -24.20 1.84 25.68
C ASN A 100 -25.61 2.43 25.65
N THR A 101 -26.50 1.92 26.49
CA THR A 101 -27.91 2.34 26.53
C THR A 101 -28.33 2.57 27.97
N ASN A 102 -28.48 3.83 28.36
CA ASN A 102 -28.88 4.21 29.71
C ASN A 102 -29.91 5.34 29.76
N ASN A 103 -30.50 5.54 30.94
CA ASN A 103 -31.55 6.54 31.11
C ASN A 103 -31.04 7.94 31.51
N THR A 104 -29.82 8.09 32.01
CA THR A 104 -29.29 9.38 32.48
C THR A 104 -28.08 9.88 31.68
N ALA A 105 -26.87 9.44 32.00
CA ALA A 105 -25.66 9.90 31.34
C ALA A 105 -24.82 8.74 30.80
N SER A 106 -24.22 8.92 29.64
CA SER A 106 -23.41 7.87 29.02
C SER A 106 -22.26 8.39 28.21
N ALA A 107 -21.15 7.67 28.30
CA ALA A 107 -19.99 7.85 27.46
C ALA A 107 -19.61 6.53 26.79
N VAL A 108 -19.25 6.61 25.52
CA VAL A 108 -18.56 5.55 24.80
C VAL A 108 -17.26 6.13 24.26
N ASN A 109 -16.12 5.62 24.73
CA ASN A 109 -14.82 6.06 24.25
C ASN A 109 -14.07 4.87 23.64
N THR A 110 -13.58 5.04 22.42
CA THR A 110 -12.85 3.97 21.71
C THR A 110 -11.55 4.50 21.14
N HIS A 111 -10.46 3.80 21.44
CA HIS A 111 -9.15 4.08 20.86
C HIS A 111 -8.65 2.84 20.14
N VAL A 112 -8.30 2.98 18.86
CA VAL A 112 -7.74 1.89 18.06
C VAL A 112 -6.43 2.36 17.42
N ASN A 113 -5.34 1.69 17.76
CA ASN A 113 -4.04 1.90 17.17
C ASN A 113 -3.64 0.65 16.39
N VAL A 114 -3.39 0.79 15.09
CA VAL A 114 -2.93 -0.29 14.23
C VAL A 114 -1.66 0.14 13.52
N HIS A 115 -0.59 -0.61 13.74
CA HIS A 115 0.68 -0.39 13.07
C HIS A 115 1.05 -1.66 12.32
N ASN A 116 1.21 -1.54 11.01
CA ASN A 116 1.82 -2.56 10.17
C ASN A 116 3.18 -2.06 9.68
N THR A 117 4.21 -2.87 9.87
CA THR A 117 5.56 -2.57 9.41
C THR A 117 6.10 -3.76 8.63
N GLY A 118 6.14 -3.65 7.30
CA GLY A 118 6.74 -4.63 6.40
C GLY A 118 8.11 -4.14 5.93
N VAL A 119 9.16 -4.97 6.04
CA VAL A 119 10.47 -4.66 5.42
C VAL A 119 10.80 -5.73 4.39
N ASN A 120 10.85 -5.34 3.11
CA ASN A 120 11.17 -6.19 1.96
C ASN A 120 10.25 -7.44 1.82
N SER A 121 8.98 -7.31 2.18
CA SER A 121 7.98 -8.37 2.01
C SER A 121 7.22 -8.13 0.70
N PRO A 122 7.51 -8.83 -0.42
CA PRO A 122 6.71 -8.68 -1.63
C PRO A 122 5.29 -9.21 -1.37
N GLY A 123 4.31 -8.31 -1.44
CA GLY A 123 2.91 -8.55 -1.08
C GLY A 123 2.14 -7.23 -0.97
N ASN A 124 0.81 -7.33 -0.96
CA ASN A 124 -0.10 -6.21 -0.70
C ASN A 124 -0.51 -6.23 0.77
N ASP A 125 -0.27 -5.15 1.49
CA ASP A 125 -0.70 -5.05 2.88
C ASP A 125 -2.03 -4.31 2.98
N ASN A 126 -3.00 -4.93 3.64
CA ASN A 126 -4.32 -4.35 3.79
C ASN A 126 -4.66 -4.18 5.27
N ILE A 127 -4.94 -2.95 5.68
CA ILE A 127 -5.40 -2.65 7.03
C ILE A 127 -6.83 -2.15 6.97
N ASN A 128 -7.74 -2.86 7.62
CA ASN A 128 -9.14 -2.47 7.77
C ASN A 128 -9.47 -2.25 9.24
N VAL A 129 -9.86 -1.03 9.61
CA VAL A 129 -10.31 -0.68 10.97
C VAL A 129 -11.74 -0.19 10.92
N GLY A 130 -12.63 -0.86 11.64
CA GLY A 130 -14.02 -0.48 11.84
C GLY A 130 -14.29 -0.19 13.30
N VAL A 131 -14.83 1.00 13.60
CA VAL A 131 -15.34 1.35 14.93
C VAL A 131 -16.80 1.77 14.80
N ASN A 132 -17.66 1.17 15.59
CA ASN A 132 -19.07 1.56 15.72
C ASN A 132 -19.39 1.77 17.19
N ASN A 133 -19.57 3.03 17.59
CA ASN A 133 -20.01 3.39 18.93
C ASN A 133 -21.45 3.86 18.86
N ASN A 134 -22.31 3.23 19.65
CA ASN A 134 -23.70 3.58 19.76
C ASN A 134 -24.02 3.96 21.21
N SER A 135 -24.58 5.15 21.38
CA SER A 135 -24.93 5.74 22.67
C SER A 135 -26.37 6.26 22.63
N ALA A 136 -27.32 5.49 23.18
CA ALA A 136 -28.76 5.86 23.21
C ALA A 136 -29.28 6.26 24.62
N HIS A 137 -29.72 7.52 24.81
CA HIS A 137 -29.98 8.14 26.12
C HIS A 137 -31.04 9.26 26.12
N ASN A 138 -31.39 9.78 27.31
CA ASN A 138 -32.36 10.87 27.47
C ASN A 138 -31.78 12.22 27.93
N ALA A 139 -30.57 12.27 28.54
CA ALA A 139 -30.03 13.52 29.10
C ALA A 139 -28.66 13.93 28.54
N LEU A 140 -27.59 13.16 28.76
CA LEU A 140 -26.26 13.50 28.24
C LEU A 140 -25.57 12.27 27.62
N SER A 141 -25.12 12.41 26.38
CA SER A 141 -24.46 11.32 25.66
C SER A 141 -23.17 11.81 25.01
N ASN A 142 -22.09 11.04 25.20
CA ASN A 142 -20.82 11.27 24.55
C ASN A 142 -20.37 10.01 23.79
N ALA A 143 -19.83 10.18 22.58
CA ALA A 143 -19.23 9.13 21.78
C ALA A 143 -17.92 9.65 21.16
N ASN A 144 -16.78 9.29 21.77
CA ASN A 144 -15.46 9.71 21.30
C ASN A 144 -14.72 8.53 20.67
N THR A 145 -14.15 8.74 19.48
CA THR A 145 -13.39 7.72 18.77
C THR A 145 -12.08 8.26 18.23
N ASP A 146 -10.98 7.60 18.62
CA ASP A 146 -9.65 7.86 18.09
C ASP A 146 -9.16 6.64 17.32
N VAL A 147 -8.80 6.80 16.05
CA VAL A 147 -8.24 5.73 15.23
C VAL A 147 -6.92 6.19 14.62
N ASN A 148 -5.82 5.55 15.02
CA ASN A 148 -4.51 5.75 14.41
C ASN A 148 -4.11 4.51 13.62
N VAL A 149 -3.97 4.65 12.30
CA VAL A 149 -3.53 3.57 11.42
C VAL A 149 -2.28 3.97 10.68
N HIS A 150 -1.21 3.22 10.89
CA HIS A 150 0.06 3.42 10.21
C HIS A 150 0.46 2.15 9.48
N ASN A 151 0.56 2.24 8.16
CA ASN A 151 1.25 1.25 7.35
C ASN A 151 2.59 1.85 6.91
N ALA A 152 3.67 1.14 7.19
CA ALA A 152 5.01 1.57 6.81
C ALA A 152 5.76 0.41 6.15
N ASN A 153 5.85 0.47 4.82
CA ASN A 153 6.43 -0.59 4.01
C ASN A 153 7.75 -0.16 3.37
N GLY A 154 8.79 -0.93 3.68
CA GLY A 154 10.11 -0.81 3.08
C GLY A 154 10.17 -1.60 1.78
N ASN A 155 10.16 -0.92 0.64
CA ASN A 155 10.50 -1.47 -0.68
C ASN A 155 9.69 -2.72 -1.13
N SER A 156 8.40 -2.87 -0.77
CA SER A 156 7.55 -3.92 -1.33
C SER A 156 6.93 -3.50 -2.67
N PRO A 157 7.09 -4.25 -3.78
CA PRO A 157 6.32 -4.03 -4.99
C PRO A 157 4.91 -4.64 -4.81
N GLY A 158 4.02 -3.92 -4.12
CA GLY A 158 2.62 -4.31 -3.89
C GLY A 158 1.75 -3.09 -3.58
N ASN A 159 0.45 -3.17 -3.82
CA ASN A 159 -0.47 -2.07 -3.53
C ASN A 159 -0.98 -2.19 -2.10
N ASP A 160 -0.70 -1.18 -1.28
CA ASP A 160 -1.16 -1.16 0.10
C ASP A 160 -2.48 -0.40 0.23
N ASN A 161 -3.43 -1.00 0.94
CA ASN A 161 -4.75 -0.39 1.15
C ASN A 161 -5.04 -0.21 2.63
N ILE A 162 -5.43 1.01 3.00
CA ILE A 162 -5.93 1.30 4.34
C ILE A 162 -7.39 1.72 4.25
N GLY A 163 -8.27 0.97 4.89
CA GLY A 163 -9.67 1.30 5.10
C GLY A 163 -9.95 1.61 6.57
N VAL A 164 -10.45 2.81 6.86
CA VAL A 164 -10.93 3.17 8.19
C VAL A 164 -12.39 3.58 8.10
N ALA A 165 -13.24 2.95 8.91
CA ALA A 165 -14.66 3.27 9.03
C ALA A 165 -14.99 3.55 10.50
N VAL A 166 -15.42 4.78 10.81
CA VAL A 166 -15.88 5.16 12.15
C VAL A 166 -17.34 5.56 12.08
N ASN A 167 -18.16 5.01 12.98
CA ASN A 167 -19.55 5.38 13.12
C ASN A 167 -19.86 5.68 14.60
N ASN A 168 -20.04 6.96 14.93
CA ASN A 168 -20.46 7.39 16.24
C ASN A 168 -21.93 7.80 16.17
N ASN A 169 -22.79 6.92 16.67
CA ASN A 169 -24.21 7.16 16.77
C ASN A 169 -24.56 7.57 18.19
N SER A 170 -25.16 8.76 18.33
CA SER A 170 -25.84 9.12 19.55
C SER A 170 -27.34 9.29 19.29
N ALA A 171 -28.16 8.47 19.96
CA ALA A 171 -29.60 8.70 19.97
C ALA A 171 -29.96 9.40 21.28
N ASN A 172 -30.31 10.69 21.26
CA ASN A 172 -30.56 11.44 22.50
C ASN A 172 -31.69 12.49 22.36
N ASN A 173 -32.42 12.69 23.46
CA ASN A 173 -33.39 13.78 23.65
C ASN A 173 -32.83 14.99 24.43
N GLY A 174 -31.54 14.96 24.82
CA GLY A 174 -30.83 15.96 25.63
C GLY A 174 -29.62 16.61 24.94
N ILE A 175 -28.41 16.55 25.51
CA ILE A 175 -27.17 17.06 24.87
C ILE A 175 -26.34 15.89 24.37
N ALA A 176 -25.98 15.90 23.09
CA ALA A 176 -25.15 14.88 22.45
C ALA A 176 -23.86 15.47 21.92
N HIS A 177 -22.74 14.83 22.24
CA HIS A 177 -21.43 15.11 21.65
C HIS A 177 -20.88 13.84 20.99
N ALA A 178 -20.34 13.99 19.79
CA ALA A 178 -19.65 12.92 19.10
C ALA A 178 -18.36 13.47 18.50
N ASP A 179 -17.22 13.03 19.02
CA ASP A 179 -15.90 13.43 18.55
C ASP A 179 -15.20 12.27 17.85
N THR A 180 -14.58 12.55 16.71
CA THR A 180 -13.89 11.55 15.92
C THR A 180 -12.55 12.09 15.40
N ASP A 181 -11.46 11.56 15.93
CA ASP A 181 -10.11 11.80 15.45
C ASP A 181 -9.58 10.58 14.68
N VAL A 182 -9.33 10.74 13.38
CA VAL A 182 -8.74 9.69 12.55
C VAL A 182 -7.42 10.16 11.96
N ASN A 183 -6.34 9.47 12.28
CA ASN A 183 -5.02 9.70 11.71
C ASN A 183 -4.57 8.45 10.95
N VAL A 184 -4.41 8.59 9.63
CA VAL A 184 -3.95 7.52 8.75
C VAL A 184 -2.67 7.93 8.06
N ALA A 185 -1.64 7.10 8.17
CA ALA A 185 -0.42 7.24 7.38
C ALA A 185 -0.15 5.96 6.60
N ASN A 186 0.04 6.11 5.30
CA ASN A 186 0.66 5.07 4.48
C ASN A 186 2.00 5.61 3.98
N THR A 187 3.08 5.07 4.52
CA THR A 187 4.44 5.44 4.12
C THR A 187 5.01 4.30 3.32
N ASP A 188 5.09 4.52 2.02
CA ASP A 188 5.59 3.52 1.10
C ASP A 188 6.81 4.08 0.36
N ASN A 189 7.94 3.41 0.53
CA ASN A 189 9.21 3.90 -0.03
C ASN A 189 9.41 3.49 -1.50
N ASN A 190 8.39 2.85 -2.10
CA ASN A 190 8.47 2.26 -3.41
C ASN A 190 7.77 3.08 -4.50
N ALA A 191 8.47 3.21 -5.62
CA ALA A 191 8.19 4.17 -6.68
C ALA A 191 6.95 3.89 -7.55
N PHE A 192 6.23 2.78 -7.32
CA PHE A 192 5.36 2.18 -8.35
C PHE A 192 4.13 1.45 -7.80
N THR A 193 3.55 1.92 -6.70
CA THR A 193 2.39 1.31 -6.03
C THR A 193 1.17 2.24 -6.14
N ASP A 194 0.00 1.67 -6.44
CA ASP A 194 -1.29 2.38 -6.40
C ASP A 194 -1.89 2.18 -5.01
N ASP A 195 -1.33 2.89 -4.03
CA ASP A 195 -1.82 2.84 -2.65
C ASP A 195 -3.16 3.56 -2.53
N ASN A 196 -4.12 2.96 -1.81
CA ASN A 196 -5.39 3.59 -1.54
C ASN A 196 -5.62 3.76 -0.04
N ILE A 197 -5.98 4.97 0.36
CA ILE A 197 -6.47 5.25 1.71
C ILE A 197 -7.93 5.67 1.58
N ASN A 198 -8.82 4.94 2.25
CA ASN A 198 -10.24 5.27 2.33
C ASN A 198 -10.63 5.48 3.79
N VAL A 199 -11.08 6.68 4.14
CA VAL A 199 -11.59 7.03 5.47
C VAL A 199 -13.06 7.42 5.34
N ASN A 200 -13.94 6.66 6.00
CA ASN A 200 -15.36 6.94 6.06
C ASN A 200 -15.79 7.20 7.51
N ILE A 201 -16.37 8.37 7.77
CA ILE A 201 -16.79 8.77 9.11
C ILE A 201 -18.26 9.16 9.06
N GLY A 202 -19.07 8.50 9.89
CA GLY A 202 -20.46 8.85 10.12
C GLY A 202 -20.65 9.21 11.59
N ASN A 203 -20.83 10.48 11.90
CA ASN A 203 -21.33 10.89 13.20
C ASN A 203 -22.82 11.21 13.02
N ALA A 204 -23.69 10.43 13.65
CA ALA A 204 -25.13 10.68 13.58
C ALA A 204 -25.70 10.91 14.98
N ASN A 205 -26.24 12.10 15.17
CA ASN A 205 -27.00 12.44 16.35
C ASN A 205 -28.49 12.40 15.99
N THR A 206 -29.22 11.42 16.52
CA THR A 206 -30.65 11.22 16.24
C THR A 206 -31.49 11.56 17.47
N GLY A 207 -32.44 12.48 17.33
CA GLY A 207 -33.34 12.94 18.41
C GLY A 207 -33.39 14.47 18.55
N ASN A 208 -34.21 14.98 19.47
CA ASN A 208 -34.45 16.42 19.66
C ASN A 208 -33.36 17.14 20.49
N ALA A 209 -32.11 16.69 20.35
CA ALA A 209 -30.99 17.12 21.15
C ALA A 209 -30.30 18.40 20.61
N ILE A 210 -29.65 19.15 21.51
CA ILE A 210 -28.58 20.08 21.10
C ILE A 210 -27.35 19.20 20.83
N SER A 211 -26.90 19.18 19.57
CA SER A 211 -25.86 18.26 19.11
C SER A 211 -24.62 18.99 18.62
N ASP A 212 -23.46 18.47 19.01
CA ASP A 212 -22.17 18.87 18.46
C ASP A 212 -21.44 17.62 17.94
N ALA A 213 -20.83 17.75 16.76
CA ALA A 213 -20.15 16.65 16.10
C ALA A 213 -18.89 17.17 15.41
N ASP A 214 -17.74 16.86 16.01
CA ASP A 214 -16.44 17.21 15.49
C ASP A 214 -15.81 15.99 14.80
N VAL A 215 -15.18 16.25 13.65
CA VAL A 215 -14.49 15.22 12.86
C VAL A 215 -13.17 15.80 12.36
N ASN A 216 -12.06 15.30 12.90
CA ASN A 216 -10.73 15.61 12.38
C ASN A 216 -10.15 14.39 11.67
N VAL A 217 -9.80 14.59 10.40
CA VAL A 217 -9.15 13.54 9.59
C VAL A 217 -7.81 14.05 9.08
N THR A 218 -6.75 13.34 9.45
CA THR A 218 -5.42 13.53 8.89
C THR A 218 -5.05 12.30 8.05
N VAL A 219 -4.84 12.50 6.75
CA VAL A 219 -4.36 11.45 5.84
C VAL A 219 -3.01 11.86 5.26
N ASN A 220 -1.96 11.14 5.64
CA ASN A 220 -0.61 11.35 5.16
C ASN A 220 -0.16 10.17 4.28
N GLY A 221 -0.21 10.36 2.97
CA GLY A 221 0.40 9.46 1.99
C GLY A 221 1.68 10.07 1.46
N THR A 222 2.83 9.47 1.75
CA THR A 222 4.11 9.88 1.15
C THR A 222 4.64 8.75 0.30
N ASN A 223 4.42 8.83 -1.02
CA ASN A 223 5.14 8.00 -1.97
C ASN A 223 6.36 8.80 -2.46
N ALA A 224 7.50 8.60 -1.78
CA ALA A 224 8.71 9.41 -1.97
C ALA A 224 9.34 9.27 -3.38
N ASN A 225 8.85 8.34 -4.22
CA ASN A 225 9.47 8.05 -5.52
C ASN A 225 8.50 7.74 -6.66
N ALA A 226 7.23 8.18 -6.64
CA ALA A 226 6.27 7.87 -7.71
C ALA A 226 6.83 8.21 -9.11
N GLY A 227 7.26 7.20 -9.88
CA GLY A 227 7.90 7.41 -11.17
C GLY A 227 6.91 8.01 -12.18
N LYS A 228 7.38 8.95 -13.01
CA LYS A 228 6.56 9.54 -14.08
C LYS A 228 6.36 8.52 -15.20
N ALA A 229 5.15 8.46 -15.74
CA ALA A 229 4.86 7.66 -16.92
C ALA A 229 5.64 8.20 -18.13
N GLY A 230 6.23 7.29 -18.90
CA GLY A 230 7.03 7.57 -20.09
C GLY A 230 6.75 6.56 -21.18
N VAL A 231 7.11 6.94 -22.41
CA VAL A 231 6.91 6.12 -23.60
C VAL A 231 8.19 6.14 -24.43
N TYR A 232 8.73 4.97 -24.72
CA TYR A 232 9.80 4.79 -25.71
C TYR A 232 9.17 4.30 -27.01
N LYS A 233 9.31 5.08 -28.08
CA LYS A 233 8.93 4.69 -29.44
C LYS A 233 10.19 4.42 -30.24
N SER A 234 10.19 3.33 -31.02
CA SER A 234 11.33 3.00 -31.86
C SER A 234 11.58 4.12 -32.87
N PRO A 235 12.82 4.64 -32.97
CA PRO A 235 13.16 5.66 -33.95
C PRO A 235 13.19 5.11 -35.38
N VAL A 236 13.28 3.78 -35.54
CA VAL A 236 13.37 3.09 -36.83
C VAL A 236 12.04 2.39 -37.16
N ILE A 237 11.68 2.40 -38.46
CA ILE A 237 10.66 1.53 -39.04
C ILE A 237 11.35 0.30 -39.62
N TYR A 238 11.00 -0.86 -39.09
CA TYR A 238 11.59 -2.15 -39.47
C TYR A 238 10.80 -2.78 -40.61
N ARG A 239 11.50 -3.25 -41.65
CA ARG A 239 10.84 -3.93 -42.78
C ARG A 239 10.08 -5.20 -42.36
N PHE A 240 10.58 -5.92 -41.36
CA PHE A 240 10.00 -7.18 -40.90
C PHE A 240 9.60 -7.09 -39.41
N LYS A 241 8.43 -7.64 -39.08
CA LYS A 241 7.93 -7.72 -37.70
C LYS A 241 8.92 -8.40 -36.76
N SER A 242 9.64 -9.42 -37.22
CA SER A 242 10.67 -10.13 -36.46
C SER A 242 11.80 -9.21 -36.01
N HIS A 243 12.25 -8.27 -36.87
CA HIS A 243 13.30 -7.31 -36.52
C HIS A 243 12.81 -6.28 -35.50
N ALA A 244 11.58 -5.76 -35.68
CA ALA A 244 10.95 -4.88 -34.68
C ALA A 244 10.84 -5.58 -33.32
N GLN A 245 10.44 -6.86 -33.30
CA GLN A 245 10.34 -7.66 -32.09
C GLN A 245 11.70 -7.87 -31.41
N GLN A 246 12.75 -8.16 -32.18
CA GLN A 246 14.10 -8.31 -31.64
C GLN A 246 14.61 -7.01 -31.01
N ALA A 247 14.43 -5.88 -31.68
CA ALA A 247 14.79 -4.57 -31.14
C ALA A 247 13.99 -4.20 -29.89
N MET A 248 12.67 -4.44 -29.91
CA MET A 248 11.82 -4.25 -28.74
C MET A 248 12.27 -5.12 -27.56
N ASN A 249 12.61 -6.39 -27.78
CA ASN A 249 13.09 -7.28 -26.72
C ASN A 249 14.41 -6.80 -26.13
N LYS A 250 15.33 -6.23 -26.93
CA LYS A 250 16.56 -5.61 -26.42
C LYS A 250 16.24 -4.41 -25.52
N ALA A 251 15.36 -3.51 -25.96
CA ALA A 251 14.94 -2.36 -25.17
C ALA A 251 14.27 -2.78 -23.85
N LEU A 252 13.40 -3.80 -23.90
CA LEU A 252 12.74 -4.36 -22.72
C LEU A 252 13.73 -4.97 -21.74
N ASN A 253 14.71 -5.75 -22.21
CA ASN A 253 15.74 -6.31 -21.35
C ASN A 253 16.54 -5.20 -20.64
N ASN A 254 16.90 -4.15 -21.37
CA ASN A 254 17.60 -3.02 -20.78
C ASN A 254 16.74 -2.30 -19.74
N LEU A 255 15.47 -2.00 -20.04
CA LEU A 255 14.55 -1.34 -19.11
C LEU A 255 14.29 -2.19 -17.85
N ASN A 256 14.04 -3.49 -18.00
CA ASN A 256 13.79 -4.40 -16.87
C ASN A 256 15.02 -4.57 -15.96
N ASN A 257 16.23 -4.38 -16.48
CA ASN A 257 17.46 -4.42 -15.69
C ASN A 257 17.72 -3.11 -14.91
N MET A 258 16.92 -2.06 -15.10
CA MET A 258 17.06 -0.78 -14.40
C MET A 258 16.18 -0.73 -13.15
N LYS A 259 16.81 -0.60 -11.97
CA LYS A 259 16.11 -0.56 -10.67
C LYS A 259 15.05 0.54 -10.51
N ASN A 260 15.13 1.61 -11.30
CA ASN A 260 14.22 2.76 -11.22
C ASN A 260 13.23 2.84 -12.40
N VAL A 261 12.96 1.70 -13.05
CA VAL A 261 12.07 1.62 -14.21
C VAL A 261 11.12 0.44 -14.03
N GLN A 262 9.83 0.67 -14.24
CA GLN A 262 8.80 -0.37 -14.32
C GLN A 262 8.20 -0.36 -15.71
N VAL A 263 8.30 -1.47 -16.45
CA VAL A 263 7.64 -1.61 -17.75
C VAL A 263 6.15 -1.89 -17.53
N LEU A 264 5.29 -1.10 -18.19
CA LEU A 264 3.83 -1.20 -18.08
C LEU A 264 3.22 -2.00 -19.23
N SER A 265 3.66 -1.71 -20.46
CA SER A 265 3.13 -2.37 -21.65
C SER A 265 4.08 -2.25 -22.84
N LYS A 266 3.86 -3.09 -23.85
CA LYS A 266 4.62 -3.14 -25.08
C LYS A 266 3.68 -3.38 -26.26
N LYS A 267 3.96 -2.76 -27.39
CA LYS A 267 3.15 -2.89 -28.61
C LYS A 267 4.04 -2.80 -29.85
N ILE A 268 3.83 -3.68 -30.81
CA ILE A 268 4.32 -3.50 -32.18
C ILE A 268 3.17 -2.96 -33.01
N THR A 269 3.43 -1.93 -33.80
CA THR A 269 2.46 -1.29 -34.70
C THR A 269 2.94 -1.43 -36.13
N GLU A 270 2.07 -1.90 -37.01
CA GLU A 270 2.29 -1.87 -38.45
C GLU A 270 2.08 -0.44 -38.97
N CYS A 271 3.08 0.11 -39.64
CA CYS A 271 3.04 1.42 -40.25
C CYS A 271 2.62 1.25 -41.70
N SER A 272 1.38 1.59 -42.05
CA SER A 272 0.72 1.41 -43.37
C SER A 272 1.67 1.27 -44.57
N GLY A 273 2.03 0.03 -44.92
CA GLY A 273 2.87 -0.31 -46.09
C GLY A 273 4.37 0.01 -45.98
N SER A 274 4.82 0.64 -44.89
CA SER A 274 6.20 1.10 -44.67
C SER A 274 7.02 0.21 -43.72
N GLY A 275 6.36 -0.70 -42.97
CA GLY A 275 7.01 -1.67 -42.09
C GLY A 275 6.37 -1.71 -40.70
N PHE A 276 7.18 -1.97 -39.68
CA PHE A 276 6.76 -2.17 -38.30
C PHE A 276 7.57 -1.26 -37.36
N SER A 277 6.91 -0.60 -36.42
CA SER A 277 7.53 0.12 -35.30
C SER A 277 7.11 -0.50 -33.98
N PHE A 278 7.75 -0.12 -32.87
CA PHE A 278 7.32 -0.56 -31.55
C PHE A 278 7.26 0.58 -30.54
N GLU A 279 6.45 0.37 -29.50
CA GLU A 279 6.27 1.26 -28.37
C GLU A 279 6.40 0.45 -27.07
N VAL A 280 7.16 0.96 -26.11
CA VAL A 280 7.22 0.45 -24.74
C VAL A 280 6.80 1.57 -23.80
N ARG A 281 5.75 1.34 -23.01
CA ARG A 281 5.31 2.26 -21.95
C ARG A 281 5.93 1.81 -20.64
N PHE A 282 6.43 2.76 -19.86
CA PHE A 282 7.10 2.50 -18.59
C PHE A 282 6.79 3.62 -17.58
N ARG A 283 7.07 3.39 -16.30
CA ARG A 283 7.24 4.44 -15.28
C ARG A 283 8.70 4.54 -14.90
N SER A 284 9.20 5.75 -14.68
CA SER A 284 10.56 5.96 -14.16
C SER A 284 10.67 7.24 -13.34
N THR A 285 11.56 7.24 -12.35
CA THR A 285 11.93 8.45 -11.60
C THR A 285 12.80 9.41 -12.41
N MET A 286 13.29 8.97 -13.58
CA MET A 286 14.12 9.77 -14.49
C MET A 286 13.41 9.99 -15.82
N VAL A 287 13.71 11.11 -16.47
CA VAL A 287 13.19 11.43 -17.81
C VAL A 287 14.06 10.76 -18.87
N LEU A 288 13.43 9.94 -19.72
CA LEU A 288 14.09 9.34 -20.88
C LEU A 288 14.51 10.44 -21.86
N ARG A 289 15.78 10.41 -22.29
CA ARG A 289 16.32 11.33 -23.28
C ARG A 289 16.78 10.57 -24.52
N THR A 290 16.82 11.27 -25.63
CA THR A 290 17.36 10.76 -26.90
C THR A 290 18.50 11.64 -27.36
N HIS A 291 19.56 11.01 -27.87
CA HIS A 291 20.64 11.68 -28.57
C HIS A 291 20.64 11.21 -30.02
N ALA A 292 20.42 12.12 -30.96
CA ALA A 292 20.55 11.87 -32.39
C ALA A 292 21.91 12.39 -32.87
N ALA A 293 22.55 11.66 -33.78
CA ALA A 293 23.79 12.13 -34.40
C ALA A 293 23.51 13.40 -35.22
N GLN A 294 24.39 14.40 -35.09
CA GLN A 294 24.27 15.64 -35.87
C GLN A 294 24.73 15.47 -37.31
N GLU A 295 25.57 14.48 -37.56
CA GLU A 295 26.13 14.16 -38.86
C GLU A 295 25.51 12.90 -39.46
N SER A 296 25.61 12.80 -40.78
CA SER A 296 25.22 11.62 -41.56
C SER A 296 26.45 10.94 -42.14
N PHE A 297 26.40 9.61 -42.23
CA PHE A 297 27.49 8.76 -42.69
C PHE A 297 27.12 8.07 -44.00
N TYR A 298 28.10 7.90 -44.89
CA TYR A 298 27.88 7.26 -46.19
C TYR A 298 27.73 5.74 -46.11
N CYS A 299 28.14 5.11 -45.01
CA CYS A 299 27.99 3.68 -44.79
C CYS A 299 27.54 3.35 -43.36
N ALA A 300 26.75 2.27 -43.24
CA ALA A 300 26.22 1.80 -41.97
C ALA A 300 27.31 1.45 -40.96
N SER A 301 28.40 0.81 -41.40
CA SER A 301 29.50 0.42 -40.52
C SER A 301 30.17 1.62 -39.86
N LYS A 302 30.29 2.76 -40.56
CA LYS A 302 30.85 3.97 -39.96
C LYS A 302 29.91 4.62 -38.95
N ALA A 303 28.61 4.67 -39.26
CA ALA A 303 27.60 5.12 -38.31
C ALA A 303 27.61 4.25 -37.04
N GLU A 304 27.74 2.94 -37.20
CA GLU A 304 27.81 1.97 -36.10
C GLU A 304 29.07 2.15 -35.24
N GLU A 305 30.25 2.34 -35.86
CA GLU A 305 31.50 2.61 -35.13
C GLU A 305 31.39 3.86 -34.25
N VAL A 306 30.85 4.96 -34.81
CA VAL A 306 30.70 6.22 -34.07
C VAL A 306 29.62 6.10 -32.99
N MET A 307 28.51 5.40 -33.28
CA MET A 307 27.46 5.12 -32.31
C MET A 307 28.01 4.35 -31.10
N TYR A 308 28.78 3.27 -31.29
CA TYR A 308 29.34 2.51 -30.17
C TYR A 308 30.35 3.31 -29.35
N ARG A 309 31.15 4.16 -30.00
CA ARG A 309 32.02 5.10 -29.29
C ARG A 309 31.21 6.03 -28.38
N LYS A 310 30.11 6.58 -28.89
CA LYS A 310 29.21 7.46 -28.14
C LYS A 310 28.48 6.72 -27.01
N VAL A 311 28.07 5.47 -27.23
CA VAL A 311 27.52 4.59 -26.19
C VAL A 311 28.53 4.40 -25.07
N GLY A 312 29.81 4.14 -25.39
CA GLY A 312 30.89 4.04 -24.40
C GLY A 312 31.08 5.32 -23.58
N GLU A 313 31.05 6.49 -24.22
CA GLU A 313 31.07 7.78 -23.52
C GLU A 313 29.89 7.93 -22.55
N PHE A 314 28.69 7.54 -22.97
CA PHE A 314 27.49 7.63 -22.12
C PHE A 314 27.57 6.68 -20.93
N GLN A 315 28.08 5.47 -21.14
CA GLN A 315 28.32 4.49 -20.08
C GLN A 315 29.38 4.98 -19.07
N ASN A 316 30.46 5.61 -19.54
CA ASN A 316 31.47 6.23 -18.68
C ASN A 316 30.88 7.37 -17.83
N LEU A 317 29.91 8.10 -18.37
CA LEU A 317 29.12 9.10 -17.65
C LEU A 317 28.00 8.49 -16.78
N LYS A 318 28.00 7.17 -16.55
CA LYS A 318 27.00 6.44 -15.77
C LYS A 318 25.55 6.61 -16.26
N ARG A 319 25.37 6.89 -17.56
CA ARG A 319 24.04 6.93 -18.18
C ARG A 319 23.57 5.51 -18.48
N GLN A 320 22.27 5.27 -18.30
CA GLN A 320 21.68 3.95 -18.55
C GLN A 320 21.09 3.91 -19.96
N ILE A 321 21.68 3.10 -20.84
CA ILE A 321 21.25 2.99 -22.24
C ILE A 321 20.02 2.08 -22.34
N VAL A 322 18.97 2.59 -22.97
CA VAL A 322 17.76 1.82 -23.30
C VAL A 322 17.91 1.19 -24.68
N SER A 323 18.35 1.98 -25.66
CA SER A 323 18.57 1.52 -27.04
C SER A 323 19.64 2.36 -27.74
N ALA A 324 20.25 1.79 -28.77
CA ALA A 324 21.09 2.47 -29.73
C ALA A 324 20.78 1.87 -31.11
N GLU A 325 20.28 2.70 -32.02
CA GLU A 325 19.73 2.25 -33.30
C GLU A 325 20.30 3.09 -34.45
N ILE A 326 20.71 2.41 -35.53
CA ILE A 326 21.09 3.05 -36.79
C ILE A 326 19.82 3.40 -37.56
N THR A 327 19.72 4.64 -38.00
CA THR A 327 18.67 5.13 -38.88
C THR A 327 19.22 5.29 -40.30
N ASN A 328 18.36 5.09 -41.29
CA ASN A 328 18.70 5.27 -42.70
C ASN A 328 17.70 6.25 -43.34
N SER A 329 18.24 7.26 -44.02
CA SER A 329 17.48 8.18 -44.88
C SER A 329 18.10 8.18 -46.28
N GLY A 330 17.69 7.23 -47.12
CA GLY A 330 18.16 7.08 -48.50
C GLY A 330 19.55 6.45 -48.59
N PHE A 331 20.56 7.27 -48.93
CA PHE A 331 21.97 6.85 -49.02
C PHE A 331 22.80 7.26 -47.79
N ASN A 332 22.15 7.84 -46.78
CA ASN A 332 22.78 8.38 -45.59
C ASN A 332 22.33 7.61 -44.35
N TYR A 333 23.30 7.23 -43.52
CA TYR A 333 23.10 6.56 -42.24
C TYR A 333 23.32 7.56 -41.10
N SER A 334 22.53 7.46 -40.03
CA SER A 334 22.70 8.21 -38.79
C SER A 334 22.40 7.29 -37.61
N TYR A 335 22.46 7.77 -36.37
CA TYR A 335 22.13 6.97 -35.20
C TYR A 335 21.34 7.75 -34.16
N ILE A 336 20.54 7.02 -33.38
CA ILE A 336 19.81 7.55 -32.23
C ILE A 336 20.07 6.64 -31.02
N ILE A 337 20.39 7.25 -29.88
CA ILE A 337 20.62 6.58 -28.60
C ILE A 337 19.55 7.07 -27.61
N ALA A 338 18.74 6.16 -27.08
CA ALA A 338 17.82 6.45 -25.99
C ALA A 338 18.46 6.07 -24.64
N TYR A 339 18.42 6.99 -23.66
CA TYR A 339 19.12 6.82 -22.40
C TYR A 339 18.45 7.56 -21.24
N PHE A 340 18.68 7.10 -20.02
CA PHE A 340 18.44 7.88 -18.80
C PHE A 340 19.72 8.58 -18.35
N PRO A 341 19.65 9.85 -17.92
CA PRO A 341 20.80 10.58 -17.38
C PRO A 341 21.34 9.90 -16.10
N ALA A 342 22.58 10.23 -15.73
CA ALA A 342 23.08 9.87 -14.41
C ALA A 342 22.27 10.60 -13.32
N LYS A 343 22.11 9.95 -12.17
CA LYS A 343 21.63 10.61 -10.95
C LYS A 343 22.64 11.65 -10.48
#